data_AF-A0A6A8MJN6-F1
#
_entry.id   AF-A0A6A8MJN6-F1
#
_cell.length_a   1.000
_cell.length_b   1.000
_cell.length_c   1.000
_cell.angle_alpha   90.00
_cell.angle_beta   90.00
_cell.angle_gamma   90.00
#
_symmetry.space_group_name_H-M   'P 1'
#
loop_
_entity.id
_entity.type
_entity.pdbx_description
1 polymer ?
#
loop_
_entity_poly.entity_id
_entity_poly.type
_entity_poly.pdbx_seq_one_letter_code
_entity_poly.pdbx_strand_id
1 'polypeptide(L)' 'MTEAQKVSALVTGGGASAGPPLGPALGPLGVNIMEIIKAINEKTKDFEGMKVPVTVSVYPDTKKWEIEIGIPSAA' A
#
# COMPACT_ATOMS: atom_id res chain seq x y z
N MET A 1 17.49 -10.45 14.59
CA MET A 1 16.38 -9.49 14.73
C MET A 1 16.01 -9.10 13.32
N THR A 2 14.94 -9.65 12.77
CA THR A 2 14.56 -9.43 11.36
C THR A 2 13.84 -8.10 11.24
N GLU A 3 14.53 -7.10 10.69
CA GLU A 3 13.95 -5.78 10.41
C GLU A 3 12.88 -5.91 9.33
N ALA A 4 11.62 -5.70 9.71
CA ALA A 4 10.55 -5.51 8.74
C ALA A 4 10.74 -4.15 8.06
N GLN A 5 10.89 -4.13 6.74
CA GLN A 5 10.91 -2.88 5.98
C GLN A 5 9.49 -2.35 5.86
N LYS A 6 9.23 -1.23 6.54
CA LYS A 6 7.97 -0.50 6.44
C LYS A 6 8.09 0.58 5.38
N VAL A 7 7.16 0.57 4.44
CA VAL A 7 7.07 1.54 3.35
C VAL A 7 5.70 2.17 3.41
N SER A 8 5.62 3.48 3.63
CA SER A 8 4.37 4.22 3.55
C SER A 8 4.25 4.92 2.20
N ALA A 9 3.04 4.96 1.66
CA ALA A 9 2.74 5.67 0.44
C ALA A 9 1.31 6.21 0.43
N LEU A 10 1.05 7.11 -0.50
CA LEU A 10 -0.27 7.72 -0.68
C LEU A 10 -0.88 7.24 -2.00
N VAL A 11 -2.09 6.70 -1.93
CA VAL A 11 -2.87 6.28 -3.10
C VAL A 11 -4.22 6.97 -3.12
N THR A 12 -4.81 7.17 -4.29
CA THR A 12 -6.15 7.76 -4.41
C THR A 12 -7.22 6.67 -4.26
N GLY A 13 -8.23 6.81 -3.41
CA GLY A 13 -9.36 5.88 -3.31
C GLY A 13 -10.14 5.82 -4.62
N GLY A 14 -10.66 4.65 -4.96
CA GLY A 14 -11.41 4.34 -6.19
C GLY A 14 -10.60 4.40 -7.50
N GLY A 15 -9.47 5.11 -7.51
CA GLY A 15 -8.58 5.28 -8.67
C GLY A 15 -7.10 5.30 -8.28
N ALA A 16 -6.72 4.46 -7.32
CA ALA A 16 -5.36 4.35 -6.80
C ALA A 16 -4.45 4.02 -7.96
N SER A 17 -3.47 4.88 -8.18
CA SER A 17 -2.40 4.65 -9.14
C SER A 17 -1.13 4.35 -8.38
N ALA A 18 -0.32 3.45 -8.94
CA ALA A 18 1.01 3.15 -8.46
C ALA A 18 1.87 4.39 -8.70
N GLY A 19 1.81 5.36 -7.79
CA GLY A 19 2.71 6.48 -7.81
C GLY A 19 4.16 6.02 -7.62
N PRO A 20 5.12 6.90 -7.92
CA PRO A 20 6.55 6.68 -7.70
C PRO A 20 6.95 6.17 -6.30
N PRO A 21 6.22 6.38 -5.17
CA PRO A 21 6.68 5.89 -3.87
C PRO A 21 6.47 4.40 -3.61
N LEU A 22 5.43 3.76 -4.18
CA LEU A 22 5.18 2.33 -3.93
C LEU A 22 6.06 1.43 -4.81
N GLY A 23 6.24 1.80 -6.08
CA GLY A 23 6.96 0.99 -7.07
C GLY A 23 8.39 0.60 -6.68
N PRO A 24 9.28 1.56 -6.37
CA PRO A 24 10.68 1.32 -6.06
C PRO A 24 10.92 0.68 -4.69
N ALA A 25 10.05 0.98 -3.73
CA ALA A 25 10.20 0.49 -2.37
C ALA A 25 9.65 -0.93 -2.19
N LEU A 26 8.59 -1.28 -2.93
CA LEU A 26 7.94 -2.59 -2.87
C LEU A 26 8.36 -3.56 -3.98
N GLY A 27 8.86 -3.05 -5.11
CA GLY A 27 9.38 -3.84 -6.22
C GLY A 27 10.49 -4.85 -5.84
N PRO A 28 11.58 -4.44 -5.15
CA PRO A 28 12.65 -5.36 -4.75
C PRO A 28 12.23 -6.31 -3.63
N LEU A 29 11.12 -6.01 -2.94
CA LEU A 29 10.56 -6.79 -1.85
C LEU A 29 9.68 -7.97 -2.33
N GLY A 30 9.39 -8.04 -3.64
CA GLY A 30 8.65 -9.15 -4.24
C GLY A 30 7.14 -9.13 -3.95
N VAL A 31 6.59 -7.95 -3.66
CA VAL A 31 5.15 -7.79 -3.37
C VAL A 31 4.42 -7.23 -4.59
N ASN A 32 3.20 -7.73 -4.84
CA ASN A 32 2.42 -7.35 -6.02
C ASN A 32 1.70 -6.00 -5.83
N ILE A 33 2.40 -4.89 -6.03
CA ILE A 33 1.87 -3.52 -5.91
C ILE A 33 0.52 -3.32 -6.63
N MET A 34 0.37 -3.87 -7.85
CA MET A 34 -0.88 -3.76 -8.61
C MET A 34 -2.06 -4.47 -7.92
N GLU A 35 -1.80 -5.59 -7.25
CA GLU A 35 -2.81 -6.37 -6.53
C GLU A 35 -3.24 -5.63 -5.25
N ILE A 36 -2.28 -5.02 -4.55
CA ILE A 36 -2.51 -4.14 -3.39
C ILE A 36 -3.42 -2.98 -3.78
N ILE A 37 -3.05 -2.26 -4.83
CA ILE A 37 -3.78 -1.11 -5.35
C ILE A 37 -5.20 -1.51 -5.79
N LYS A 38 -5.35 -2.67 -6.43
CA LYS A 38 -6.66 -3.16 -6.86
C LYS A 38 -7.55 -3.53 -5.66
N ALA A 39 -6.99 -4.21 -4.65
CA ALA A 39 -7.70 -4.53 -3.42
C ALA A 39 -8.08 -3.27 -2.63
N ILE A 40 -7.19 -2.28 -2.58
CA ILE A 40 -7.48 -0.97 -2.01
C ILE A 40 -8.59 -0.31 -2.80
N ASN A 41 -8.51 -0.19 -4.13
CA ASN A 41 -9.54 0.42 -4.96
C ASN A 41 -10.90 -0.25 -4.81
N GLU A 42 -10.93 -1.58 -4.65
CA GLU A 42 -12.17 -2.31 -4.43
C GLU A 42 -12.77 -2.01 -3.05
N LYS A 43 -11.94 -1.91 -2.01
CA LYS A 43 -12.36 -1.54 -0.64
C LYS A 43 -12.59 -0.04 -0.44
N THR A 44 -11.94 0.80 -1.23
CA THR A 44 -12.02 2.26 -1.20
C THR A 44 -12.85 2.81 -2.34
N LYS A 45 -13.63 1.94 -2.99
CA LYS A 45 -14.54 2.30 -4.07
C LYS A 45 -15.58 3.32 -3.61
N ASP A 46 -16.03 3.19 -2.36
CA ASP A 46 -16.91 4.17 -1.71
C ASP A 46 -16.20 5.47 -1.33
N PHE A 47 -14.87 5.49 -1.34
CA PHE A 47 -14.01 6.64 -1.04
C PHE A 47 -13.30 7.15 -2.30
N GLU A 48 -13.92 6.93 -3.46
CA GLU A 48 -13.41 7.37 -4.75
C GLU A 48 -13.11 8.88 -4.74
N GLY A 49 -11.86 9.25 -5.04
CA GLY A 49 -11.40 10.64 -5.07
C GLY A 49 -10.72 11.15 -3.79
N MET A 50 -10.63 10.36 -2.72
CA MET A 50 -9.86 10.74 -1.52
C MET A 50 -8.44 10.20 -1.54
N LYS A 51 -7.47 10.84 -0.86
CA LYS A 51 -6.12 10.27 -0.71
C LYS A 51 -6.07 9.38 0.53
N VAL A 52 -5.78 8.10 0.32
CA VAL A 52 -5.69 7.06 1.34
C VAL A 52 -4.21 6.74 1.59
N PRO A 53 -3.67 7.01 2.79
CA PRO A 53 -2.35 6.53 3.17
C PRO A 53 -2.35 5.00 3.30
N VAL A 54 -1.33 4.36 2.76
CA VAL A 54 -1.11 2.92 2.86
C VAL A 54 0.26 2.66 3.43
N THR A 55 0.36 1.75 4.39
CA THR A 55 1.63 1.31 4.96
C THR A 55 1.80 -0.17 4.63
N VAL A 56 2.92 -0.51 4.00
CA VAL A 56 3.25 -1.88 3.64
C VAL A 56 4.47 -2.30 4.44
N SER A 57 4.30 -3.32 5.28
CA SER A 57 5.38 -3.92 6.07
C SER A 57 5.84 -5.19 5.38
N VAL A 58 7.09 -5.29 4.94
CA VAL A 58 7.64 -6.50 4.31
C VAL A 58 8.73 -7.12 5.16
N TYR A 59 8.63 -8.44 5.31
CA TYR A 59 9.58 -9.28 6.01
C TYR A 59 10.47 -10.00 4.97
N PRO A 60 11.74 -9.60 4.81
CA PRO A 60 12.62 -10.16 3.78
C PRO A 60 12.85 -11.68 3.95
N ASP A 61 12.88 -12.19 5.19
CA ASP A 61 13.09 -13.61 5.49
C ASP A 61 11.92 -14.52 5.11
N THR A 62 10.69 -14.06 5.33
CA THR A 62 9.50 -14.90 5.16
C THR A 62 8.73 -14.56 3.89
N LYS A 63 9.19 -13.55 3.14
CA LYS A 63 8.46 -12.93 2.03
C LYS A 63 7.03 -12.52 2.43
N LYS A 64 6.76 -12.41 3.74
CA LYS A 64 5.47 -11.95 4.24
C LYS A 64 5.41 -10.46 4.03
N TRP A 65 4.26 -10.00 3.59
CA TRP A 65 3.96 -8.59 3.50
C TRP A 65 2.59 -8.34 4.12
N GLU A 66 2.46 -7.21 4.80
CA GLU A 66 1.24 -6.78 5.46
C GLU A 66 0.90 -5.38 4.99
N ILE A 67 -0.37 -5.14 4.67
CA ILE A 67 -0.87 -3.87 4.15
C ILE A 67 -1.84 -3.31 5.16
N GLU A 68 -1.51 -2.14 5.68
CA GLU A 68 -2.40 -1.33 6.49
C GLU A 68 -2.94 -0.19 5.64
N ILE A 69 -4.25 -0.25 5.37
CA ILE A 69 -4.98 0.84 4.71
C ILE A 69 -5.34 1.83 5.80
N GLY A 70 -4.62 2.95 5.85
CA GLY A 70 -5.01 4.09 6.68
C GLY A 70 -6.22 4.74 6.03
N ILE A 71 -7.42 4.42 6.51
CA ILE A 71 -8.61 5.18 6.15
C ILE A 71 -8.32 6.67 6.37
N PRO A 72 -8.60 7.55 5.40
CA PRO A 72 -8.31 8.98 5.51
C PRO A 72 -9.31 9.68 6.42
N SER A 73 -9.67 9.06 7.55
CA SER A 73 -10.40 9.69 8.64
C SER A 73 -9.50 10.78 9.20
N ALA A 74 -9.48 11.92 8.52
CA ALA A 74 -9.06 13.19 9.05
C ALA A 74 -9.90 13.42 10.31
N ALA A 75 -9.28 13.16 11.46
CA ALA A 75 -9.58 13.93 12.65
C ALA A 75 -8.77 15.23 12.57
#